data_AF-A0AA87ZGG5-F1
#
_entry.id   AF-A0AA87ZGG5-F1
#
_cell.length_a   1.000
_cell.length_b   1.000
_cell.length_c   1.000
_cell.angle_alpha   90.00
_cell.angle_beta   90.00
_cell.angle_gamma   90.00
#
_symmetry.space_group_name_H-M   'P 1'
#
loop_
_entity.id
_entity.type
_entity.pdbx_description
1 polymer ?
#
loop_
_entity_poly.entity_id
_entity_poly.type
_entity_poly.pdbx_seq_one_letter_code
_entity_poly.pdbx_strand_id
1 'polypeptide(L)'
;MRICDIWIDFVNLRCEEYSENSRIPIKVDVLFSLINEGQMIIEVYFVLQQKFGTAEEDAYRRDLTINSLFYNINTNSVEDYTKRGALKISKSN
;
A
#
# COMPACT_ATOMS: atom_id res chain seq x y z
N MET A 1 15.38 -11.90 3.56
CA MET A 1 15.87 -12.56 4.80
C MET A 1 15.75 -14.07 4.62
N ARG A 2 16.63 -14.89 5.21
CA ARG A 2 16.55 -16.36 5.10
C ARG A 2 16.03 -16.98 6.41
N ILE A 3 14.92 -17.71 6.36
CA ILE A 3 14.36 -18.49 7.48
C ILE A 3 14.15 -19.92 6.99
N CYS A 4 14.62 -20.92 7.74
CA CYS A 4 14.50 -22.34 7.37
C CYS A 4 14.93 -22.62 5.92
N ASP A 5 16.01 -21.95 5.48
CA ASP A 5 16.54 -21.98 4.11
C ASP A 5 15.60 -21.51 2.99
N ILE A 6 14.51 -20.84 3.35
CA ILE A 6 13.59 -20.16 2.44
C ILE A 6 13.88 -18.66 2.45
N TRP A 7 13.87 -18.05 1.27
CA TRP A 7 13.95 -16.59 1.12
C TRP A 7 12.59 -15.97 1.38
N ILE A 8 12.56 -15.05 2.34
CA ILE A 8 11.36 -14.29 2.73
C ILE A 8 11.65 -12.82 2.52
N ASP A 9 10.73 -12.17 1.82
CA ASP A 9 10.72 -10.73 1.60
C ASP A 9 9.70 -10.08 2.54
N PHE A 10 10.11 -8.99 3.18
CA PHE A 10 9.22 -8.12 3.91
C PHE A 10 8.93 -6.89 3.08
N VAL A 11 7.66 -6.67 2.82
CA VAL A 11 7.15 -5.48 2.14
C VAL A 11 6.11 -4.83 3.04
N ASN A 12 6.15 -3.51 3.11
CA ASN A 12 5.12 -2.77 3.82
C ASN A 12 3.84 -2.75 2.99
N LEU A 13 2.71 -2.65 3.70
CA LEU A 13 1.42 -2.40 3.08
C LEU A 13 1.41 -0.99 2.50
N ARG A 14 0.92 -0.88 1.27
CA ARG A 14 1.05 0.33 0.50
C ARG A 14 -0.27 1.13 0.51
N CYS A 15 -0.19 2.46 0.68
CA CYS A 15 -1.36 3.36 0.68
C CYS A 15 -1.22 4.58 -0.24
N GLU A 16 -0.29 4.57 -1.19
CA GLU A 16 -0.08 5.73 -2.04
C GLU A 16 -1.21 5.91 -3.07
N GLU A 17 -1.49 7.16 -3.44
CA GLU A 17 -2.42 7.53 -4.50
C GLU A 17 -1.71 7.57 -5.87
N TYR A 18 -2.42 7.19 -6.93
CA TYR A 18 -1.93 7.17 -8.31
C TYR A 18 -2.79 8.08 -9.19
N SER A 19 -2.16 8.71 -10.19
CA SER A 19 -2.91 9.37 -11.26
C SER A 19 -3.53 8.31 -12.17
N GLU A 20 -4.68 8.59 -12.78
CA GLU A 20 -5.41 7.63 -13.65
C GLU A 20 -4.54 6.97 -14.74
N ASN A 21 -3.49 7.67 -15.21
CA ASN A 21 -2.62 7.21 -16.30
C ASN A 21 -1.23 6.75 -15.86
N SER A 22 -0.94 6.62 -14.56
CA SER A 22 0.41 6.24 -14.08
C SER A 22 0.35 5.30 -12.88
N ARG A 23 1.13 4.22 -12.94
CA ARG A 23 1.40 3.34 -11.78
C ARG A 23 2.59 3.80 -10.94
N ILE A 24 3.01 5.06 -11.09
CA ILE A 24 3.99 5.69 -10.22
C ILE A 24 3.21 6.57 -9.25
N PRO A 25 3.39 6.37 -7.93
CA PRO A 25 2.56 7.05 -6.96
C PRO A 25 2.84 8.56 -7.01
N ILE A 26 1.78 9.35 -6.87
CA ILE A 26 1.91 10.79 -6.73
C ILE A 26 2.47 11.03 -5.32
N LYS A 27 3.55 11.81 -5.23
CA LYS A 27 4.22 12.09 -3.95
C LYS A 27 3.31 13.01 -3.12
N VAL A 28 2.44 12.46 -2.28
CA VAL A 28 1.55 13.27 -1.43
C VAL A 28 2.05 13.22 0.00
N ASP A 29 2.82 14.24 0.36
CA ASP A 29 2.83 14.85 1.68
C ASP A 29 3.59 16.19 1.55
N VAL A 30 2.86 17.30 1.43
CA VAL A 30 3.40 18.66 1.51
C VAL A 30 2.98 19.23 2.86
N LEU A 31 3.94 19.43 3.76
CA LEU A 31 3.71 20.12 5.02
C LEU A 31 4.02 21.61 4.84
N PHE A 32 2.99 22.44 4.65
CA PHE A 32 3.16 23.90 4.69
C PHE A 32 3.33 24.35 6.15
N SER A 33 4.55 24.74 6.52
CA SER A 33 4.77 25.49 7.76
C SER A 33 4.77 26.99 7.43
N LEU A 34 3.71 27.70 7.82
CA LEU A 34 3.65 29.16 7.77
C LEU A 34 4.50 29.72 8.91
N ILE A 35 5.64 30.35 8.60
CA ILE A 35 6.34 31.22 9.55
C ILE A 35 5.78 32.63 9.33
N ASN A 36 4.90 33.09 10.23
CA ASN A 36 4.67 34.52 10.45
C ASN A 36 5.75 34.98 11.44
N GLU A 37 6.47 36.10 11.29
CA GLU A 37 6.08 37.40 10.73
C GLU A 37 7.27 38.01 9.95
N GLY A 38 7.01 38.51 8.74
CA GLY A 38 7.87 39.51 8.09
C GLY A 38 8.91 39.05 7.06
N GLN A 39 9.10 37.75 6.78
CA GLN A 39 10.01 37.30 5.73
C GLN A 39 9.44 36.14 4.90
N MET A 40 9.54 36.32 3.57
CA MET A 40 9.51 35.35 2.48
C MET A 40 9.01 33.93 2.84
N ILE A 41 7.87 33.55 2.28
CA ILE A 41 7.36 32.17 2.33
C ILE A 41 8.38 31.28 1.60
N ILE A 42 9.16 30.50 2.34
CA ILE A 42 9.99 29.44 1.78
C ILE A 42 9.12 28.18 1.77
N GLU A 43 8.69 27.75 0.59
CA GLU A 43 8.07 26.44 0.41
C GLU A 43 9.13 25.34 0.65
N VAL A 44 9.23 24.87 1.89
CA VAL A 44 10.10 23.73 2.23
C VAL A 44 9.32 22.44 2.01
N TYR A 45 9.59 21.78 0.89
CA TYR A 45 9.04 20.45 0.59
C TYR A 45 9.73 19.39 1.46
N PHE A 46 9.23 19.17 2.67
CA PHE A 46 9.61 17.99 3.46
C PHE A 46 8.86 16.77 2.93
N VAL A 47 9.59 15.76 2.45
CA VAL A 47 9.03 14.43 2.18
C VAL A 47 8.74 13.81 3.54
N LEU A 48 7.50 13.90 4.01
CA LEU A 48 7.08 13.14 5.19
C LEU A 48 7.15 11.65 4.85
N GLN A 49 7.48 10.84 5.86
CA GLN A 49 7.61 9.40 5.67
C GLN A 49 6.35 8.80 5.07
N GLN A 50 6.56 7.85 4.18
CA GLN A 50 5.50 7.08 3.55
C GLN A 50 4.60 6.46 4.63
N LYS A 51 3.31 6.84 4.64
CA LYS A 51 2.31 6.22 5.50
C LYS A 51 2.17 4.73 5.14
N PHE A 52 1.84 3.91 6.14
CA PHE A 52 1.54 2.50 5.92
C PHE A 52 0.06 2.32 5.62
N GLY A 53 -0.25 1.49 4.63
CA GLY A 53 -1.61 1.14 4.29
C GLY A 53 -2.20 0.05 5.17
N THR A 54 -3.51 -0.09 5.04
CA THR A 54 -4.26 -1.25 5.52
C THR A 54 -4.15 -2.42 4.54
N ALA A 55 -4.41 -3.64 5.00
CA ALA A 55 -4.41 -4.81 4.13
C ALA A 55 -5.48 -4.71 3.02
N GLU A 56 -6.61 -4.06 3.34
CA GLU A 56 -7.67 -3.77 2.38
C GLU A 56 -7.20 -2.80 1.28
N GLU A 57 -6.57 -1.67 1.65
CA GLU A 57 -6.03 -0.71 0.68
C GLU A 57 -4.98 -1.37 -0.24
N ASP A 58 -4.06 -2.16 0.32
CA ASP A 58 -3.06 -2.87 -0.50
C ASP A 58 -3.72 -3.89 -1.44
N ALA A 59 -4.77 -4.58 -0.98
CA ALA A 59 -5.52 -5.56 -1.78
C ALA A 59 -6.10 -4.95 -3.06
N TYR A 60 -6.68 -3.74 -2.95
CA TYR A 60 -7.31 -3.04 -4.07
C TYR A 60 -6.32 -2.45 -5.07
N ARG A 61 -5.03 -2.33 -4.70
CA ARG A 61 -3.98 -1.81 -5.60
C ARG A 61 -3.25 -2.88 -6.40
N ARG A 62 -3.58 -4.15 -6.18
CA ARG A 62 -2.99 -5.26 -6.93
C ARG A 62 -3.75 -5.49 -8.22
N ASP A 63 -3.02 -5.90 -9.24
CA ASP A 63 -3.55 -6.02 -10.60
C ASP A 63 -4.69 -7.04 -10.74
N LEU A 64 -4.67 -8.13 -9.95
CA LEU A 64 -5.63 -9.24 -10.05
C LEU A 64 -6.13 -9.67 -8.68
N THR A 65 -7.44 -9.91 -8.56
CA THR A 65 -8.12 -10.28 -7.29
C THR A 65 -7.58 -11.57 -6.66
N ILE A 66 -7.08 -12.51 -7.45
CA ILE A 66 -6.42 -13.74 -6.95
C ILE A 66 -5.08 -13.44 -6.27
N ASN A 67 -4.38 -12.40 -6.71
CA ASN A 67 -3.11 -11.96 -6.15
C ASN A 67 -3.29 -11.03 -4.94
N SER A 68 -4.54 -10.68 -4.61
CA SER A 68 -4.95 -9.81 -3.49
C SER A 68 -5.44 -10.57 -2.25
N LEU A 69 -5.23 -11.89 -2.19
CA LEU A 69 -5.54 -12.70 -1.02
C LEU A 69 -4.41 -12.61 0.00
N PHE A 70 -4.75 -12.42 1.27
CA PHE A 70 -3.79 -12.35 2.37
C PHE A 70 -3.89 -13.60 3.23
N TYR A 71 -2.77 -14.14 3.67
CA TYR A 71 -2.75 -15.25 4.62
C TYR A 71 -2.38 -14.74 6.01
N ASN A 72 -3.29 -14.87 6.97
CA ASN A 72 -3.06 -14.47 8.33
C ASN A 72 -2.41 -15.62 9.12
N ILE A 73 -1.14 -15.45 9.44
CA ILE A 73 -0.34 -16.46 10.17
C ILE A 73 -0.79 -16.66 11.62
N ASN A 74 -1.51 -15.72 12.22
CA ASN A 74 -1.98 -15.84 13.61
C ASN A 74 -3.25 -16.69 13.69
N THR A 75 -4.14 -16.56 12.71
CA THR A 75 -5.42 -17.27 12.65
C THR A 75 -5.40 -18.48 11.72
N ASN A 76 -4.31 -18.66 10.95
CA ASN A 76 -4.15 -19.69 9.92
C ASN A 76 -5.26 -19.65 8.84
N SER A 77 -5.79 -18.46 8.54
CA SER A 77 -6.90 -18.27 7.60
C SER A 77 -6.53 -17.34 6.45
N VAL A 78 -7.19 -17.53 5.29
CA VAL A 78 -7.09 -16.62 4.15
C VAL A 78 -8.12 -15.49 4.30
N GLU A 79 -7.67 -14.26 4.12
CA GLU A 79 -8.46 -13.04 4.15
C GLU A 79 -8.63 -12.50 2.71
N ASP A 80 -9.88 -12.39 2.26
CA ASP A 80 -10.25 -11.83 0.94
C ASP A 80 -10.97 -10.49 1.14
N TYR A 81 -10.20 -9.41 1.24
CA TYR A 81 -10.73 -8.05 1.38
C TYR A 81 -11.49 -7.58 0.13
N THR A 82 -11.13 -8.09 -1.06
CA THR A 82 -11.84 -7.75 -2.30
C THR A 82 -13.16 -8.50 -2.46
N LYS A 83 -13.36 -9.57 -1.68
CA LYS A 83 -14.49 -10.53 -1.77
C LYS A 83 -14.68 -11.14 -3.16
N ARG A 84 -13.65 -11.08 -4.02
CA ARG A 84 -13.69 -11.48 -5.42
C ARG A 84 -12.63 -12.54 -5.76
N GLY A 85 -11.59 -12.67 -4.93
CA GLY A 85 -10.49 -13.61 -5.17
C GLY A 85 -10.97 -15.06 -5.07
N ALA A 86 -11.66 -15.40 -3.99
CA ALA A 86 -12.16 -16.76 -3.73
C ALA A 86 -13.18 -17.23 -4.80
N LEU A 87 -14.05 -16.33 -5.24
CA LEU A 87 -15.05 -16.60 -6.29
C LEU A 87 -14.44 -16.91 -7.66
N LYS A 88 -13.24 -16.37 -7.96
CA LYS A 88 -12.57 -16.60 -9.24
C LYS A 88 -11.88 -17.96 -9.27
N ILE A 89 -11.31 -18.38 -8.15
CA ILE A 89 -10.66 -19.70 -8.02
C ILE A 89 -11.70 -20.82 -8.12
N SER A 90 -12.86 -20.68 -7.47
CA SER A 90 -13.90 -21.74 -7.47
C SER A 90 -14.58 -21.97 -8.82
N LYS A 91 -14.50 -21.00 -9.75
CA LYS A 91 -15.09 -21.08 -11.08
C LYS A 91 -14.14 -21.58 -12.17
N SER A 92 -12.90 -21.93 -11.83
CA SER A 92 -11.87 -22.32 -12.80
C SER A 92 -11.79 -23.85 -13.04
N ASN A 93 -12.88 -24.59 -12.78
CA ASN A 93 -13.02 -26.02 -13.11
C ASN A 93 -13.82 -26.21 -14.40
#